data_AF-A0A7T1HHW7-F1
#
_entry.id   AF-A0A7T1HHW7-F1
#
_cell.length_a   1.000
_cell.length_b   1.000
_cell.length_c   1.000
_cell.angle_alpha   90.00
_cell.angle_beta   90.00
_cell.angle_gamma   90.00
#
_symmetry.space_group_name_H-M   'P 1'
#
loop_
_entity.id
_entity.type
_entity.pdbx_description
1 polymer ?
#
loop_
_entity_poly.entity_id
_entity_poly.type
_entity_poly.pdbx_seq_one_letter_code
_entity_poly.pdbx_strand_id
1 'polypeptide(L)'
;MAAFRPLPALALAGGLVLVLSAAWHAWNSPARRLERLQQEVAPKGGRVFQTTLNNQEMAFLLQDCKLYKLEVSRRSLRRELVLKPDFYPFAFCFKQSIERRGDSLEVYLLMQALGAGGGNQGGGTYRSTDGRTWQ
;
A
#
# COMPACT_ATOMS: atom_id res chain seq x y z
N MET A 1 48.48 -44.05 13.06
CA MET A 1 48.48 -42.70 13.68
C MET A 1 47.75 -41.76 12.74
N ALA A 2 46.48 -41.45 13.01
CA ALA A 2 45.67 -40.55 12.18
C ALA A 2 45.60 -39.18 12.86
N ALA A 3 46.14 -38.16 12.19
CA ALA A 3 46.16 -36.79 12.68
C ALA A 3 44.79 -36.13 12.46
N PHE A 4 44.04 -35.91 13.53
CA PHE A 4 42.83 -35.09 13.53
C PHE A 4 43.23 -33.62 13.41
N ARG A 5 42.98 -32.99 12.27
CA ARG A 5 43.14 -31.54 12.09
C ARG A 5 41.87 -30.83 12.61
N PRO A 6 41.97 -29.89 13.56
CA PRO A 6 40.80 -29.14 14.01
C PRO A 6 40.36 -28.19 12.89
N LEU A 7 39.07 -28.23 12.56
CA LEU A 7 38.43 -27.25 11.67
C LEU A 7 38.55 -25.85 12.29
N PRO A 8 38.89 -24.81 11.52
CA PRO A 8 39.03 -23.46 12.04
C PRO A 8 37.66 -22.89 12.42
N ALA A 9 37.50 -22.48 13.68
CA ALA A 9 36.30 -21.87 14.25
C ALA A 9 35.82 -20.59 13.54
N LEU A 10 36.64 -20.02 12.66
CA LEU A 10 36.36 -18.79 11.90
C LEU A 10 35.25 -18.92 10.85
N ALA A 11 34.94 -20.13 10.37
CA ALA A 11 33.89 -20.34 9.36
C ALA A 11 32.46 -20.15 9.91
N LEU A 12 32.24 -20.41 11.22
CA LEU A 12 30.92 -20.30 11.85
C LEU A 12 30.51 -18.86 12.15
N ALA A 13 31.48 -17.99 12.48
CA ALA A 13 31.20 -16.60 12.81
C ALA A 13 30.77 -15.77 11.58
N GLY A 14 31.39 -15.98 10.41
CA GLY A 14 31.04 -15.27 9.17
C GLY A 14 29.63 -15.61 8.65
N GLY A 15 29.22 -16.88 8.78
CA GLY A 15 27.89 -17.33 8.37
C GLY A 15 26.77 -16.73 9.22
N LEU A 16 26.96 -16.63 10.53
CA LEU A 16 25.95 -16.09 11.46
C LEU A 16 25.68 -14.60 11.20
N VAL A 17 26.73 -13.81 10.93
CA VAL A 17 26.61 -12.36 10.66
C VAL A 17 25.84 -12.09 9.36
N LEU A 18 26.07 -12.90 8.31
CA LEU A 18 25.35 -12.77 7.04
C LEU A 18 23.86 -13.14 7.18
N VAL A 19 23.54 -14.17 7.96
CA VAL A 19 22.14 -14.56 8.22
C VAL A 19 21.42 -13.48 9.03
N LEU A 20 22.05 -12.92 10.06
CA LEU A 20 21.47 -11.86 10.89
C LEU A 20 21.23 -10.57 10.10
N SER A 21 22.16 -10.19 9.20
CA SER A 21 22.02 -9.00 8.36
C SER A 21 20.94 -9.17 7.27
N ALA A 22 20.86 -10.34 6.63
CA ALA A 22 19.78 -10.65 5.70
C ALA A 22 18.42 -10.64 6.39
N ALA A 23 18.31 -11.23 7.59
CA ALA A 23 17.09 -11.21 8.39
C ALA A 23 16.69 -9.78 8.80
N TRP A 24 17.65 -8.94 9.17
CA TRP A 24 17.41 -7.53 9.49
C TRP A 24 16.91 -6.72 8.27
N HIS A 25 17.46 -6.97 7.09
CA HIS A 25 17.02 -6.32 5.86
C HIS A 25 15.63 -6.79 5.42
N ALA A 26 15.34 -8.09 5.54
CA ALA A 26 14.01 -8.63 5.27
C ALA A 26 12.96 -8.04 6.24
N TRP A 27 13.32 -7.91 7.52
CA TRP A 27 12.45 -7.32 8.54
C TRP A 27 12.10 -5.85 8.26
N ASN A 28 13.06 -5.07 7.77
CA ASN A 28 12.90 -3.64 7.47
C ASN A 28 12.50 -3.36 6.00
N SER A 29 11.88 -4.33 5.34
CA SER A 29 11.47 -4.20 3.94
C SER A 29 10.22 -3.33 3.76
N PRO A 30 10.10 -2.59 2.63
CA PRO A 30 8.88 -1.84 2.28
C PRO A 30 7.61 -2.70 2.28
N ALA A 31 7.71 -3.95 1.80
CA ALA A 31 6.59 -4.89 1.75
C ALA A 31 6.00 -5.16 3.14
N ARG A 32 6.85 -5.47 4.14
CA ARG A 32 6.42 -5.66 5.54
C ARG A 32 5.73 -4.44 6.12
N ARG A 33 6.18 -3.24 5.75
CA ARG A 33 5.54 -2.01 6.21
C ARG A 33 4.15 -1.84 5.59
N LEU A 34 3.99 -2.16 4.31
CA LEU A 34 2.68 -2.15 3.64
C LEU A 34 1.73 -3.19 4.24
N GLU A 35 2.21 -4.38 4.58
CA GLU A 35 1.43 -5.40 5.31
C GLU A 35 0.92 -4.88 6.66
N ARG A 36 1.81 -4.27 7.46
CA ARG A 36 1.43 -3.68 8.74
C ARG A 36 0.41 -2.56 8.56
N LEU A 37 0.64 -1.68 7.58
CA LEU A 37 -0.33 -0.63 7.25
C LEU A 37 -1.68 -1.24 6.88
N GLN A 38 -1.71 -2.32 6.09
CA GLN A 38 -2.95 -3.03 5.74
C GLN A 38 -3.68 -3.55 6.99
N GLN A 39 -2.96 -4.12 7.95
CA GLN A 39 -3.54 -4.57 9.23
C GLN A 39 -4.12 -3.41 10.04
N GLU A 40 -3.45 -2.25 10.05
CA GLU A 40 -3.91 -1.06 10.77
C GLU A 40 -5.17 -0.42 10.15
N VAL A 41 -5.29 -0.45 8.82
CA VAL A 41 -6.40 0.23 8.10
C VAL A 41 -7.58 -0.69 7.80
N ALA A 42 -7.39 -2.02 7.74
CA ALA A 42 -8.45 -2.97 7.44
C ALA A 42 -9.67 -2.86 8.39
N PRO A 43 -9.51 -2.74 9.72
CA PRO A 43 -10.65 -2.57 10.63
C PRO A 43 -11.43 -1.27 10.40
N LYS A 44 -10.83 -0.31 9.70
CA LYS A 44 -11.42 0.99 9.36
C LYS A 44 -11.95 1.04 7.92
N GLY A 45 -12.09 -0.12 7.27
CA GLY A 45 -12.52 -0.24 5.88
C GLY A 45 -11.49 0.27 4.85
N GLY A 46 -10.23 0.45 5.27
CA GLY A 46 -9.14 0.84 4.37
C GLY A 46 -8.51 -0.36 3.66
N ARG A 47 -7.98 -0.12 2.46
CA ARG A 47 -7.32 -1.13 1.63
C ARG A 47 -6.02 -0.58 1.06
N VAL A 48 -4.92 -1.29 1.32
CA VAL A 48 -3.65 -1.13 0.63
C VAL A 48 -3.71 -1.91 -0.68
N PHE A 49 -3.40 -1.24 -1.78
CA PHE A 49 -3.42 -1.81 -3.12
C PHE A 49 -2.07 -1.61 -3.79
N GLN A 50 -1.38 -2.71 -4.10
CA GLN A 50 -0.07 -2.71 -4.77
C GLN A 50 -0.26 -3.08 -6.24
N THR A 51 0.45 -2.41 -7.14
CA THR A 51 0.33 -2.60 -8.59
C THR A 51 1.56 -2.05 -9.33
N THR A 52 1.66 -2.31 -10.63
CA THR A 52 2.77 -1.83 -11.47
C THR A 52 2.27 -0.99 -12.65
N LEU A 53 2.28 0.34 -12.56
CA LEU A 53 1.85 1.20 -13.67
C LEU A 53 3.07 1.71 -14.44
N ASN A 54 3.06 1.62 -15.77
CA ASN A 54 4.18 2.04 -16.63
C ASN A 54 5.54 1.50 -16.16
N ASN A 55 5.60 0.22 -15.81
CA ASN A 55 6.77 -0.48 -15.25
C ASN A 55 7.29 0.10 -13.92
N GLN A 56 6.50 0.91 -13.21
CA GLN A 56 6.81 1.41 -11.89
C GLN A 56 5.93 0.72 -10.85
N GLU A 57 6.55 0.09 -9.86
CA GLU A 57 5.85 -0.42 -8.69
C GLU A 57 5.26 0.74 -7.88
N MET A 58 3.96 0.67 -7.62
CA MET A 58 3.22 1.66 -6.88
C MET A 58 2.36 1.00 -5.82
N ALA A 59 2.16 1.70 -4.72
CA ALA A 59 1.25 1.30 -3.66
C ALA A 59 0.29 2.45 -3.37
N PHE A 60 -0.96 2.11 -3.14
CA PHE A 60 -2.03 3.04 -2.81
C PHE A 60 -2.72 2.63 -1.52
N LEU A 61 -3.25 3.59 -0.79
CA LEU A 61 -4.19 3.39 0.30
C LEU A 61 -5.52 4.00 -0.11
N LEU A 62 -6.54 3.16 -0.26
CA LEU A 62 -7.92 3.58 -0.42
C LEU A 62 -8.59 3.55 0.96
N GLN A 63 -9.00 4.70 1.47
CA GLN A 63 -9.62 4.81 2.79
C GLN A 63 -10.53 6.03 2.85
N ASP A 64 -11.76 5.86 3.36
CA ASP A 64 -12.71 6.95 3.56
C ASP A 64 -12.94 7.79 2.28
N CYS A 65 -13.14 7.11 1.15
CA CYS A 65 -13.34 7.70 -0.17
C CYS A 65 -12.21 8.66 -0.59
N LYS A 66 -11.00 8.41 -0.09
CA LYS A 66 -9.78 9.10 -0.46
C LYS A 66 -8.76 8.07 -0.90
N LEU A 67 -8.08 8.36 -2.00
CA LEU A 67 -6.98 7.57 -2.48
C LEU A 67 -5.68 8.31 -2.20
N TYR A 68 -4.78 7.62 -1.51
CA TYR A 68 -3.44 8.11 -1.23
C TYR A 68 -2.42 7.26 -1.98
N LYS A 69 -1.47 7.89 -2.65
CA LYS A 69 -0.25 7.24 -3.10
C LYS A 69 0.68 7.07 -1.89
N LEU A 70 1.26 5.88 -1.77
CA LEU A 70 2.15 5.52 -0.66
C LEU A 70 3.59 5.60 -1.13
N GLU A 71 4.36 6.49 -0.51
CA GLU A 71 5.82 6.54 -0.68
C GLU A 71 6.46 5.81 0.49
N VAL A 72 6.91 4.58 0.23
CA VAL A 72 7.48 3.70 1.26
C VAL A 72 8.99 3.62 1.09
N SER A 73 9.72 4.05 2.11
CA SER A 73 11.16 3.85 2.23
C SER A 73 11.46 2.86 3.34
N ARG A 74 12.73 2.50 3.57
CA ARG A 74 13.10 1.71 4.76
C ARG A 74 12.81 2.42 6.08
N ARG A 75 12.71 3.76 6.10
CA ARG A 75 12.60 4.56 7.34
C ARG A 75 11.25 5.23 7.54
N SER A 76 10.57 5.57 6.45
CA SER A 76 9.31 6.33 6.48
C SER A 76 8.24 5.73 5.58
N LEU A 77 6.98 6.05 5.89
CA LEU A 77 5.84 5.87 5.00
C LEU A 77 5.12 7.20 4.92
N ARG A 78 5.05 7.77 3.73
CA ARG A 78 4.32 9.01 3.46
C ARG A 78 3.08 8.69 2.64
N ARG A 79 1.99 9.40 2.95
CA ARG A 79 0.72 9.33 2.22
C ARG A 79 0.55 10.64 1.45
N GLU A 80 0.46 10.57 0.14
CA GLU A 80 0.17 11.70 -0.74
C GLU A 80 -1.27 11.56 -1.23
N LEU A 81 -2.15 12.52 -0.93
CA LEU A 81 -3.53 12.48 -1.41
C LEU A 81 -3.54 12.76 -2.92
N VAL A 82 -4.01 11.80 -3.71
CA VAL A 82 -4.02 11.90 -5.19
C VAL A 82 -5.43 11.97 -5.78
N LEU A 83 -6.43 11.44 -5.07
CA LEU A 83 -7.82 11.48 -5.53
C LEU A 83 -8.78 11.52 -4.34
N LYS A 84 -9.79 12.38 -4.46
CA LYS A 84 -10.97 12.43 -3.61
C LYS A 84 -12.14 13.01 -4.41
N PRO A 85 -13.40 12.68 -4.09
CA PRO A 85 -14.54 13.37 -4.67
C PRO A 85 -14.58 14.84 -4.22
N ASP A 86 -15.40 15.61 -4.92
CA ASP A 86 -15.72 16.97 -4.50
C ASP A 86 -16.37 17.00 -3.13
N PHE A 87 -16.14 18.11 -2.42
CA PHE A 87 -16.69 18.28 -1.09
C PHE A 87 -18.21 18.42 -1.13
N TYR A 88 -18.89 17.59 -0.33
CA TYR A 88 -20.33 17.68 -0.11
C TYR A 88 -20.62 17.75 1.41
N PRO A 89 -21.28 18.80 1.91
CA PRO A 89 -21.62 18.91 3.32
C PRO A 89 -22.46 17.73 3.82
N PHE A 90 -22.14 17.21 5.00
CA PHE A 90 -22.89 16.10 5.64
C PHE A 90 -22.97 14.82 4.80
N ALA A 91 -21.97 14.56 3.95
CA ALA A 91 -21.80 13.29 3.26
C ALA A 91 -20.74 12.42 3.93
N PHE A 92 -20.95 11.11 3.88
CA PHE A 92 -20.01 10.09 4.36
C PHE A 92 -19.63 9.13 3.22
N CYS A 93 -18.49 8.47 3.34
CA CYS A 93 -18.11 7.45 2.36
C CYS A 93 -19.07 6.25 2.47
N PHE A 94 -19.78 5.97 1.38
CA PHE A 94 -20.74 4.87 1.31
C PHE A 94 -20.12 3.62 0.67
N LYS A 95 -19.45 3.80 -0.47
CA LYS A 95 -18.80 2.71 -1.19
C LYS A 95 -17.51 3.19 -1.83
N GLN A 96 -16.50 2.32 -1.81
CA GLN A 96 -15.24 2.58 -2.47
C GLN A 96 -14.64 1.27 -3.00
N SER A 97 -13.97 1.32 -4.15
CA SER A 97 -13.18 0.22 -4.66
C SER A 97 -12.02 0.71 -5.51
N ILE A 98 -10.99 -0.11 -5.60
CA ILE A 98 -9.83 0.07 -6.48
C ILE A 98 -9.51 -1.26 -7.14
N GLU A 99 -9.26 -1.21 -8.44
CA GLU A 99 -8.86 -2.36 -9.22
C GLU A 99 -7.99 -1.94 -10.41
N ARG A 100 -7.29 -2.91 -10.98
CA ARG A 100 -6.53 -2.73 -12.21
C ARG A 100 -7.35 -3.23 -13.39
N ARG A 101 -7.48 -2.40 -14.42
CA ARG A 101 -8.17 -2.69 -15.69
C ARG A 101 -7.16 -2.50 -16.83
N GLY A 102 -6.53 -3.60 -17.24
CA GLY A 102 -5.46 -3.58 -18.25
C GLY A 102 -4.27 -2.73 -17.78
N ASP A 103 -3.99 -1.67 -18.54
CA ASP A 103 -2.90 -0.72 -18.25
C ASP A 103 -3.34 0.49 -17.41
N SER A 104 -4.59 0.50 -16.95
CA SER A 104 -5.15 1.56 -16.12
C SER A 104 -5.57 1.06 -14.74
N LEU A 105 -5.61 1.99 -13.78
CA LEU A 105 -6.33 1.83 -12.54
C LEU A 105 -7.71 2.43 -12.65
N GLU A 106 -8.68 1.71 -12.10
CA GLU A 106 -10.04 2.18 -11.94
C GLU A 106 -10.35 2.27 -10.44
N VAL A 107 -10.85 3.43 -10.02
CA VAL A 107 -11.21 3.72 -8.64
C VAL A 107 -12.64 4.22 -8.62
N TYR A 108 -13.50 3.53 -7.88
CA TYR A 108 -14.87 3.94 -7.69
C TYR A 108 -15.03 4.52 -6.30
N LEU A 109 -15.55 5.74 -6.18
CA LEU A 109 -15.79 6.43 -4.91
C LEU A 109 -17.23 6.91 -4.89
N LEU A 110 -17.97 6.58 -3.84
CA LEU A 110 -19.35 6.98 -3.67
C LEU A 110 -19.54 7.56 -2.27
N MET A 111 -19.90 8.83 -2.22
CA MET A 111 -20.31 9.55 -1.01
C MET A 111 -21.82 9.63 -0.97
N GLN A 112 -22.40 9.41 0.20
CA GLN A 112 -23.84 9.54 0.42
C GLN A 112 -24.10 10.66 1.42
N ALA A 113 -24.98 11.59 1.03
CA ALA A 113 -25.48 12.62 1.93
C ALA A 113 -26.44 12.02 2.98
N LEU A 114 -26.32 12.48 4.23
CA LEU A 114 -27.25 12.12 5.30
C LEU A 114 -28.68 12.55 4.93
N GLY A 115 -29.64 11.63 5.05
CA GLY A 115 -31.06 11.90 4.81
C GLY A 115 -31.51 11.92 3.33
N ALA A 116 -30.62 11.74 2.36
CA ALA A 116 -30.93 11.96 0.95
C ALA A 116 -31.74 10.86 0.23
N GLY A 117 -32.24 9.82 0.91
CA GLY A 117 -33.10 8.78 0.31
C GLY A 117 -32.55 8.08 -0.95
N GLY A 118 -31.26 8.24 -1.28
CA GLY A 118 -30.60 7.68 -2.46
C GLY A 118 -30.29 8.66 -3.61
N GLY A 119 -30.75 9.92 -3.57
CA GLY A 119 -30.64 10.84 -4.72
C GLY A 119 -29.38 11.71 -4.80
N ASN A 120 -28.82 12.11 -3.65
CA ASN A 120 -27.63 12.98 -3.61
C ASN A 120 -26.37 12.16 -3.32
N GLN A 121 -25.73 11.75 -4.40
CA GLN A 121 -24.54 10.90 -4.41
C GLN A 121 -23.37 11.71 -5.00
N GLY A 122 -22.31 11.89 -4.21
CA GLY A 122 -21.06 12.50 -4.69
C GLY A 122 -20.07 11.43 -5.13
N GLY A 123 -19.27 11.70 -6.16
CA GLY A 123 -18.23 10.79 -6.64
C GLY A 123 -18.56 10.14 -7.99
N GLY A 124 -17.92 9.01 -8.25
CA GLY A 124 -17.97 8.34 -9.56
C GLY A 124 -16.85 7.34 -9.75
N THR A 125 -16.68 6.91 -10.99
CA THR A 125 -15.56 6.09 -11.44
C THR A 125 -14.47 6.99 -12.00
N TYR A 126 -13.26 6.84 -11.48
CA TYR A 126 -12.07 7.56 -11.88
C TYR A 126 -11.07 6.59 -12.50
N ARG A 127 -10.40 7.02 -13.56
CA ARG A 127 -9.37 6.22 -14.24
C ARG A 127 -8.04 6.95 -14.30
N SER A 128 -6.96 6.18 -14.18
CA SER A 128 -5.60 6.71 -14.29
C SER A 128 -4.66 5.68 -14.92
N THR A 129 -3.74 6.14 -15.76
CA THR A 129 -2.68 5.31 -16.36
C THR A 129 -1.33 5.52 -15.67
N ASP A 130 -1.18 6.56 -14.85
CA ASP A 130 0.06 6.94 -14.17
C ASP A 130 -0.07 6.95 -12.63
N GLY A 131 -1.28 6.77 -12.10
CA GLY A 131 -1.59 6.79 -10.68
C GLY A 131 -1.57 8.18 -10.04
N ARG A 132 -1.45 9.25 -10.84
CA ARG A 132 -1.30 10.64 -10.38
C ARG A 132 -2.36 11.55 -10.98
N THR A 133 -2.62 11.42 -12.28
CA THR A 133 -3.67 12.14 -12.98
C THR A 133 -4.89 11.24 -13.14
N TRP A 134 -6.05 11.74 -12.72
CA TRP A 134 -7.30 11.00 -12.67
C TRP A 134 -8.37 11.70 -13.51
N GLN A 135 -9.13 10.90 -14.26
CA GLN A 135 -10.22 11.32 -15.15
C GLN A 135 -11.51 10.62 -14.76
#